data_AF-A0A9X3G9F8-F1
#
_entry.id   AF-A0A9X3G9F8-F1
#
_cell.length_a   1.000
_cell.length_b   1.000
_cell.length_c   1.000
_cell.angle_alpha   90.00
_cell.angle_beta   90.00
_cell.angle_gamma   90.00
#
_symmetry.space_group_name_H-M   'P 1'
#
loop_
_entity.id
_entity.type
_entity.pdbx_description
1 polymer ?
#
loop_
_entity_poly.entity_id
_entity_poly.type
_entity_poly.pdbx_seq_one_letter_code
_entity_poly.pdbx_strand_id
1 'polypeptide(L)'
;MVAAVVGVALLGGLAVFQVSLIAGAPLGRFAWGGQHEVLPTGLRVGSAVSIVVYGLVAALLLQVAGALDVLPRGVADVTIWVLTAYFAVGVLMNAVSRSRPERLVMTPVALALAVVCLVLALQ
;
A
#
# COMPACT_ATOMS: atom_id res chain seq x y z
N MET A 1 -14.27 11.57 1.15
CA MET A 1 -14.17 11.28 -0.30
C MET A 1 -12.79 11.57 -0.90
N VAL A 2 -12.28 12.82 -0.90
CA VAL A 2 -10.99 13.16 -1.53
C VAL A 2 -9.82 12.30 -1.02
N ALA A 3 -9.69 12.12 0.30
CA ALA A 3 -8.65 11.29 0.89
C ALA A 3 -8.69 9.84 0.38
N ALA A 4 -9.88 9.23 0.29
CA ALA A 4 -10.02 7.88 -0.25
C ALA A 4 -9.62 7.79 -1.72
N VAL A 5 -9.99 8.78 -2.56
CA VAL A 5 -9.56 8.81 -3.97
C VAL A 5 -8.04 8.87 -4.10
N VAL A 6 -7.39 9.70 -3.27
CA VAL A 6 -5.91 9.76 -3.22
C VAL A 6 -5.32 8.41 -2.82
N GLY A 7 -5.85 7.78 -1.77
CA GLY A 7 -5.40 6.45 -1.33
C GLY A 7 -5.56 5.37 -2.40
N VAL A 8 -6.72 5.33 -3.06
CA VAL A 8 -7.01 4.40 -4.16
C VAL A 8 -6.07 4.64 -5.35
N ALA A 9 -5.79 5.90 -5.70
CA ALA A 9 -4.85 6.22 -6.77
C ALA A 9 -3.43 5.76 -6.45
N LEU A 10 -2.96 5.97 -5.20
CA LEU A 10 -1.66 5.48 -4.74
C LEU A 10 -1.58 3.95 -4.78
N LEU A 11 -2.61 3.25 -4.29
CA LEU A 11 -2.69 1.79 -4.32
C LEU A 11 -2.76 1.26 -5.76
N GLY A 12 -3.46 1.96 -6.67
CA GLY A 12 -3.49 1.64 -8.10
C GLY A 12 -2.11 1.78 -8.74
N GLY A 13 -1.37 2.86 -8.43
CA GLY A 13 0.02 3.02 -8.87
C GLY A 13 0.93 1.90 -8.35
N LEU A 14 0.77 1.52 -7.07
CA LEU A 14 1.49 0.39 -6.49
C LEU A 14 1.11 -0.94 -7.15
N ALA A 15 -0.15 -1.17 -7.50
CA ALA A 15 -0.58 -2.37 -8.22
C ALA A 15 0.08 -2.46 -9.61
N VAL A 16 0.11 -1.36 -10.37
CA VAL A 16 0.83 -1.30 -11.66
C VAL A 16 2.32 -1.60 -11.47
N PHE A 17 2.93 -1.03 -10.43
CA PHE A 17 4.31 -1.31 -10.06
C PHE A 17 4.51 -2.82 -9.75
N GLN A 18 3.66 -3.45 -8.94
CA GLN A 18 3.77 -4.88 -8.65
C GLN A 18 3.59 -5.75 -9.90
N VAL A 19 2.66 -5.40 -10.81
CA VAL A 19 2.52 -6.08 -12.10
C VAL A 19 3.80 -6.00 -12.93
N SER A 20 4.46 -4.83 -12.96
CA SER A 20 5.73 -4.67 -13.66
C SER A 20 6.85 -5.56 -13.08
N LEU A 21 6.88 -5.74 -11.75
CA LEU A 21 7.83 -6.65 -11.10
C LEU A 21 7.56 -8.11 -11.44
N ILE A 22 6.29 -8.52 -11.49
CA ILE A 22 5.88 -9.87 -11.90
C ILE A 22 6.30 -10.13 -13.36
N ALA A 23 6.13 -9.13 -14.22
CA ALA A 23 6.55 -9.17 -15.63
C ALA A 23 8.08 -9.21 -15.82
N GLY A 24 8.86 -8.98 -14.76
CA GLY A 24 10.32 -9.04 -14.79
C GLY A 24 11.01 -7.71 -15.12
N ALA A 25 10.31 -6.58 -14.95
CA ALA A 25 10.95 -5.27 -15.09
C ALA A 25 12.09 -5.09 -14.06
N PRO A 26 13.18 -4.38 -14.41
CA PRO A 26 14.33 -4.13 -13.54
C PRO A 26 14.04 -3.05 -12.48
N LEU A 27 12.91 -3.17 -11.81
CA LEU A 27 12.41 -2.22 -10.81
C LEU A 27 12.48 -2.77 -9.39
N GLY A 28 13.04 -3.97 -9.20
CA GLY A 28 13.13 -4.62 -7.90
C GLY A 28 13.96 -3.85 -6.87
N ARG A 29 14.86 -2.94 -7.29
CA ARG A 29 15.58 -2.03 -6.37
C ARG A 29 14.65 -1.15 -5.53
N PHE A 30 13.41 -0.92 -5.98
CA PHE A 30 12.41 -0.12 -5.26
C PHE A 30 11.52 -0.93 -4.33
N ALA A 31 11.70 -2.26 -4.23
CA ALA A 31 10.85 -3.14 -3.43
C ALA A 31 11.65 -4.25 -2.76
N TRP A 32 11.05 -4.91 -1.77
CA TRP A 32 11.61 -6.11 -1.15
C TRP A 32 13.06 -5.92 -0.65
N GLY A 33 13.39 -4.74 -0.10
CA GLY A 33 14.72 -4.43 0.40
C GLY A 33 15.75 -4.07 -0.69
N GLY A 34 15.35 -4.05 -1.96
CA GLY A 34 16.18 -3.70 -3.12
C GLY A 34 17.34 -4.66 -3.42
N GLN A 35 17.27 -5.91 -2.94
CA GLN A 35 18.35 -6.90 -3.11
C GLN A 35 18.44 -7.46 -4.53
N HIS A 36 17.35 -7.42 -5.29
CA HIS A 36 17.26 -7.99 -6.63
C HIS A 36 16.76 -6.91 -7.59
N GLU A 37 17.48 -6.68 -8.68
CA GLU A 37 17.03 -5.73 -9.71
C GLU A 37 15.83 -6.30 -10.49
N VAL A 38 15.89 -7.59 -10.83
CA VAL A 38 14.77 -8.37 -11.37
C VAL A 38 14.34 -9.40 -10.33
N LEU A 39 13.04 -9.46 -10.03
CA LEU A 39 12.53 -10.29 -8.96
C LEU A 39 12.62 -11.81 -9.26
N PRO A 40 13.14 -12.63 -8.33
CA PRO A 40 13.04 -14.09 -8.40
C PRO A 40 11.59 -14.55 -8.21
N THR A 41 11.28 -15.77 -8.65
CA THR A 41 9.91 -16.32 -8.69
C THR A 41 9.16 -16.21 -7.36
N GLY A 42 9.82 -16.47 -6.23
CA GLY A 42 9.20 -16.38 -4.91
C GLY A 42 8.70 -14.97 -4.56
N LEU A 43 9.49 -13.94 -4.88
CA LEU A 43 9.09 -12.56 -4.65
C LEU A 43 8.01 -12.09 -5.64
N ARG A 44 7.94 -12.68 -6.84
CA ARG A 44 6.83 -12.41 -7.78
C ARG A 44 5.49 -12.90 -7.25
N VAL A 45 5.47 -14.05 -6.57
CA VAL A 45 4.27 -14.53 -5.85
C VAL A 45 3.90 -13.54 -4.74
N GLY A 46 4.91 -13.06 -3.97
CA GLY A 46 4.71 -11.99 -2.99
C GLY A 46 4.06 -10.74 -3.59
N SER A 47 4.55 -10.29 -4.76
CA SER A 47 3.97 -9.16 -5.50
C SER A 47 2.53 -9.41 -5.93
N ALA A 48 2.18 -10.62 -6.37
CA ALA A 48 0.81 -10.98 -6.72
C ALA A 48 -0.12 -10.91 -5.50
N VAL A 49 0.32 -11.41 -4.35
CA VAL A 49 -0.41 -11.29 -3.08
C VAL A 49 -0.57 -9.83 -2.68
N SER A 50 0.47 -9.00 -2.84
CA SER A 50 0.39 -7.56 -2.55
C SER A 50 -0.69 -6.87 -3.38
N ILE A 51 -0.86 -7.20 -4.66
CA ILE A 51 -1.92 -6.62 -5.51
C ILE A 51 -3.31 -6.91 -4.94
N VAL A 52 -3.56 -8.15 -4.51
CA VAL A 52 -4.83 -8.53 -3.88
C VAL A 52 -5.07 -7.73 -2.60
N VAL A 53 -4.05 -7.63 -1.75
CA VAL A 53 -4.11 -6.83 -0.52
C VAL A 53 -4.41 -5.36 -0.82
N TYR A 54 -3.78 -4.77 -1.84
CA TYR A 54 -4.05 -3.39 -2.24
C TYR A 54 -5.49 -3.20 -2.71
N GLY A 55 -6.05 -4.15 -3.44
CA GLY A 55 -7.46 -4.13 -3.84
C GLY A 55 -8.41 -4.15 -2.63
N LEU A 56 -8.14 -5.01 -1.65
CA LEU A 56 -8.93 -5.08 -0.41
C LEU A 56 -8.85 -3.77 0.39
N VAL A 57 -7.65 -3.21 0.53
CA VAL A 57 -7.45 -1.92 1.20
C VAL A 57 -8.20 -0.81 0.45
N ALA A 58 -8.09 -0.75 -0.88
CA ALA A 58 -8.79 0.25 -1.69
C ALA A 58 -10.31 0.18 -1.51
N ALA A 59 -10.89 -1.03 -1.51
CA ALA A 59 -12.31 -1.22 -1.22
C ALA A 59 -12.70 -0.73 0.17
N LEU A 60 -11.88 -1.00 1.20
CA LEU A 60 -12.11 -0.48 2.54
C LEU A 60 -12.07 1.05 2.58
N LEU A 61 -11.09 1.70 1.92
CA LEU A 61 -11.00 3.16 1.90
C LEU A 61 -12.26 3.79 1.26
N LEU A 62 -12.76 3.19 0.18
CA LEU A 62 -13.99 3.63 -0.48
C LEU A 62 -15.22 3.41 0.41
N GLN A 63 -15.27 2.31 1.15
CA GLN A 63 -16.34 2.04 2.11
C GLN A 63 -16.37 3.08 3.23
N VAL A 64 -15.24 3.34 3.90
CA VAL A 64 -15.17 4.34 4.98
C VAL A 64 -15.51 5.74 4.46
N ALA A 65 -15.20 6.03 3.19
CA ALA A 65 -15.61 7.27 2.53
C ALA A 65 -17.08 7.32 2.09
N GLY A 66 -17.87 6.26 2.34
CA GLY A 66 -19.30 6.16 2.03
C GLY A 66 -19.64 5.79 0.58
N ALA A 67 -18.66 5.34 -0.21
CA ALA A 67 -18.87 4.94 -1.62
C ALA A 67 -19.23 3.46 -1.79
N LEU A 68 -18.96 2.62 -0.79
CA LEU A 68 -19.26 1.19 -0.77
C LEU A 68 -19.91 0.81 0.56
N ASP A 69 -20.68 -0.28 0.58
CA ASP A 69 -21.27 -0.85 1.79
C ASP A 69 -21.12 -2.37 1.75
N VAL A 70 -19.95 -2.87 2.17
CA VAL A 70 -19.57 -4.30 2.07
C VAL A 70 -19.43 -4.92 3.46
N LEU A 71 -18.71 -4.25 4.36
CA LEU A 71 -18.51 -4.67 5.75
C LEU A 71 -19.49 -3.97 6.70
N PRO A 72 -19.80 -4.55 7.87
CA PRO A 72 -20.47 -3.81 8.93
C PRO A 72 -19.66 -2.56 9.32
N ARG A 73 -20.33 -1.42 9.53
CA ARG A 73 -19.66 -0.13 9.79
C ARG A 73 -18.61 -0.21 10.90
N GLY A 74 -18.97 -0.76 12.06
CA GLY A 74 -18.03 -0.91 13.18
C GLY A 74 -16.79 -1.76 12.85
N VAL A 75 -16.90 -2.73 11.92
CA VAL A 75 -15.73 -3.49 11.45
C VAL A 75 -14.85 -2.61 10.56
N ALA A 76 -15.45 -1.83 9.66
CA ALA A 76 -14.70 -0.92 8.80
C ALA A 76 -13.97 0.17 9.61
N ASP A 77 -14.62 0.73 10.63
CA ASP A 77 -14.08 1.75 11.53
C ASP A 77 -12.87 1.24 12.32
N VAL A 78 -12.95 0.01 12.86
CA VAL A 78 -11.81 -0.62 13.54
C VAL A 78 -10.69 -0.93 12.54
N THR A 79 -11.05 -1.43 11.35
CA THR A 79 -10.07 -1.87 10.35
C THR A 79 -9.26 -0.68 9.80
N ILE A 80 -9.86 0.51 9.64
CA ILE A 80 -9.13 1.69 9.16
C ILE A 80 -8.10 2.18 10.18
N TRP A 81 -8.38 2.07 11.49
CA TRP A 81 -7.39 2.32 12.54
C TRP A 81 -6.24 1.31 12.51
N VAL A 82 -6.55 0.02 12.31
CA VAL A 82 -5.53 -1.03 12.14
C VAL A 82 -4.64 -0.74 10.93
N LEU A 83 -5.22 -0.35 9.79
CA LEU A 83 -4.45 0.02 8.61
C LEU A 83 -3.59 1.28 8.82
N THR A 84 -4.10 2.24 9.57
CA THR A 84 -3.34 3.44 9.94
C THR A 84 -2.07 3.05 10.69
N ALA A 85 -2.18 2.17 11.70
CA ALA A 85 -1.04 1.65 12.44
C ALA A 85 -0.10 0.81 11.54
N TYR A 86 -0.66 -0.04 10.68
CA TYR A 86 0.11 -0.85 9.73
C TYR A 86 0.96 0.01 8.79
N PHE A 87 0.39 1.04 8.17
CA PHE A 87 1.13 1.93 7.28
C PHE A 87 2.12 2.81 8.06
N ALA A 88 1.82 3.22 9.29
CA ALA A 88 2.77 3.92 10.14
C ALA A 88 4.02 3.06 10.44
N VAL A 89 3.83 1.77 10.74
CA VAL A 89 4.94 0.81 10.84
C VAL A 89 5.66 0.67 9.49
N GLY A 90 4.90 0.62 8.39
CA GLY A 90 5.44 0.61 7.03
C GLY A 90 6.35 1.80 6.72
N VAL A 91 6.02 3.00 7.20
CA VAL A 91 6.89 4.20 7.09
C VAL A 91 8.23 3.93 7.75
N LEU A 92 8.23 3.43 8.99
CA LEU A 92 9.47 3.13 9.73
C LEU A 92 10.31 2.07 9.02
N MET A 93 9.66 0.99 8.55
CA MET A 93 10.33 -0.09 7.84
C MET A 93 10.99 0.39 6.53
N ASN A 94 10.28 1.22 5.75
CA ASN A 94 10.82 1.79 4.51
C ASN A 94 11.91 2.84 4.78
N ALA A 95 11.77 3.63 5.85
CA ALA A 95 12.75 4.63 6.26
C ALA A 95 14.09 3.99 6.68
N VAL A 96 14.06 2.78 7.23
CA VAL A 96 15.26 2.03 7.63
C VAL A 96 15.76 1.10 6.51
N SER A 97 15.10 1.06 5.34
CA SER A 97 15.54 0.20 4.24
C SER A 97 16.99 0.50 3.82
N ARG A 98 17.74 -0.58 3.57
CA ARG A 98 19.12 -0.54 3.05
C ARG A 98 19.16 -0.01 1.62
N SER A 99 18.08 -0.15 0.86
CA SER A 99 17.96 0.38 -0.49
C SER A 99 17.62 1.88 -0.44
N ARG A 100 18.55 2.72 -0.94
CA ARG A 100 18.30 4.16 -1.12
C ARG A 100 17.08 4.45 -2.02
N PRO A 101 16.92 3.84 -3.20
CA PRO A 101 15.77 4.12 -4.05
C PRO A 101 14.45 3.69 -3.40
N GLU A 102 14.41 2.56 -2.70
CA GLU A 102 13.23 2.13 -1.94
C GLU A 102 12.91 3.14 -0.83
N ARG A 103 13.90 3.57 -0.04
CA ARG A 103 13.69 4.57 1.01
C ARG A 103 13.14 5.88 0.48
N LEU A 104 13.63 6.38 -0.66
CA LEU A 104 13.21 7.66 -1.22
C LEU A 104 11.81 7.62 -1.85
N VAL A 105 11.34 6.45 -2.30
CA VAL A 105 10.04 6.31 -2.98
C VAL A 105 8.98 5.70 -2.05
N MET A 106 9.31 4.60 -1.37
CA MET A 106 8.33 3.84 -0.59
C MET A 106 8.05 4.47 0.79
N THR A 107 9.01 5.19 1.38
CA THR A 107 8.74 5.94 2.63
C THR A 107 7.68 7.03 2.45
N PRO A 108 7.77 7.94 1.45
CA PRO A 108 6.72 8.93 1.25
C PRO A 108 5.40 8.31 0.79
N VAL A 109 5.42 7.22 0.01
CA VAL A 109 4.19 6.51 -0.37
C VAL A 109 3.50 5.89 0.86
N ALA A 110 4.26 5.20 1.73
CA ALA A 110 3.74 4.65 2.97
C ALA A 110 3.22 5.74 3.90
N LEU A 111 3.90 6.89 3.96
CA LEU A 111 3.46 8.03 4.77
C LEU A 111 2.17 8.62 4.24
N ALA A 112 2.06 8.80 2.92
CA ALA A 112 0.84 9.29 2.29
C ALA A 112 -0.34 8.34 2.56
N LEU A 113 -0.14 7.01 2.46
CA LEU A 113 -1.15 6.02 2.78
C LEU A 113 -1.53 6.04 4.27
N ALA A 114 -0.57 6.19 5.17
CA ALA A 114 -0.82 6.34 6.60
C ALA A 114 -1.67 7.60 6.90
N VAL A 115 -1.33 8.73 6.29
CA VAL A 115 -2.08 9.99 6.44
C VAL A 115 -3.49 9.85 5.87
N VAL A 116 -3.65 9.22 4.70
CA VAL A 116 -4.97 8.95 4.12
C VAL A 116 -5.83 8.11 5.07
N CYS A 117 -5.27 7.02 5.60
CA CYS A 117 -6.00 6.16 6.53
C CYS A 117 -6.37 6.92 7.82
N LEU A 118 -5.44 7.70 8.37
CA LEU A 118 -5.69 8.51 9.56
C LEU A 118 -6.79 9.54 9.34
N VAL A 119 -6.75 10.26 8.21
CA VAL A 119 -7.79 11.25 7.86
C VAL A 119 -9.15 10.57 7.76
N LEU A 120 -9.24 9.40 7.13
CA LEU A 120 -10.50 8.66 7.02
C LEU A 120 -10.97 8.10 8.36
N ALA A 121 -10.06 7.67 9.24
CA ALA A 121 -10.38 7.13 10.56
C ALA A 121 -10.88 8.20 11.56
N LEU A 122 -10.61 9.47 11.27
CA LEU A 122 -11.05 10.62 12.08
C LEU A 122 -12.37 11.24 11.59
N GLN A 123 -12.94 10.73 10.49
CA GLN A 123 -14.25 11.15 9.94
C GLN A 123 -15.37 10.27 10.48
#